data_AF-A0A958U715-F1
#
_entry.id   AF-A0A958U715-F1
#
_cell.length_a   1.000
_cell.length_b   1.000
_cell.length_c   1.000
_cell.angle_alpha   90.00
_cell.angle_beta   90.00
_cell.angle_gamma   90.00
#
_symmetry.space_group_name_H-M   'P 1'
#
loop_
_entity.id
_entity.type
_entity.pdbx_description
1 polymer ?
#
loop_
_entity_poly.entity_id
_entity_poly.type
_entity_poly.pdbx_seq_one_letter_code
_entity_poly.pdbx_strand_id
1 'polypeptide(L)'
;IYCINISEDNYKLGGSSFSQILNVIGNEVPTVKNASYVKTVFNTLQQLISEEKIVAGHDIASGGFITTLLEMCFADVNLGAKIDLSGLGESDSIKLLFSENCGVVFQASNNAEVERLLSEKNINYFNIGTVTESDMLQLKNGEEQFSFTISEIRDTWYKTSYLLDQKQTANNVATERYKNYKNQPLTYQFPPHFDGKLPASATWKKEDRKLKAAIIREKGSNSEREMAHAMYLAGFDVKDVHMTDLISGRETLEDIQFIGAVGGFSNSDVLGSAKGWAGAFLYNEKANTALKKFFEREDTLSVGICNGCQLFLELDLINPEHEKLSKMHHNNSHKHESAFTSVSVQKNNSVMLSTLEGATLGVWISHGEGKFNLPMPENSYTIVAKYGYNEYPSNPNGSDYNTAMLCDKTGRHLVTMPHIERSMFQWNWANYPEGRKDEVSPWLEAFINARKWLEKK
;
A
#
# COMPACT_ATOMS: atom_id res chain seq x y z
N ILE A 1 -27.76 4.50 6.99
CA ILE A 1 -26.66 4.53 7.97
C ILE A 1 -27.26 4.18 9.31
N TYR A 2 -26.67 3.22 10.01
CA TYR A 2 -27.18 2.67 11.26
C TYR A 2 -26.19 2.90 12.38
N CYS A 3 -26.72 3.08 13.59
CA CYS A 3 -25.95 3.08 14.83
C CYS A 3 -26.42 1.93 15.74
N ILE A 4 -25.47 1.24 16.35
CA ILE A 4 -25.71 0.30 17.44
C ILE A 4 -24.90 0.76 18.65
N ASN A 5 -25.58 1.07 19.76
CA ASN A 5 -24.93 1.27 21.05
C ASN A 5 -24.63 -0.12 21.66
N ILE A 6 -23.37 -0.53 21.58
CA ILE A 6 -22.90 -1.84 22.06
C ILE A 6 -22.78 -1.86 23.59
N SER A 7 -22.57 -0.70 24.21
CA SER A 7 -22.38 -0.61 25.66
C SER A 7 -23.67 -0.84 26.46
N GLU A 8 -24.84 -0.60 25.85
CA GLU A 8 -26.15 -0.54 26.51
C GLU A 8 -26.18 0.42 27.71
N ASP A 9 -25.26 1.38 27.75
CA ASP A 9 -25.18 2.43 28.78
C ASP A 9 -25.65 3.77 28.23
N ASN A 10 -26.07 4.64 29.14
CA ASN A 10 -26.38 6.03 28.84
C ASN A 10 -25.11 6.80 28.43
N TYR A 11 -25.30 7.94 27.78
CA TYR A 11 -24.22 8.79 27.30
C TYR A 11 -23.55 9.54 28.45
N LYS A 12 -22.22 9.40 28.54
CA LYS A 12 -21.40 9.93 29.64
C LYS A 12 -20.11 10.50 29.09
N LEU A 13 -19.64 11.59 29.69
CA LEU A 13 -18.46 12.34 29.23
C LEU A 13 -17.23 12.15 30.12
N GLY A 14 -17.33 11.42 31.23
CA GLY A 14 -16.17 11.16 32.08
C GLY A 14 -15.10 10.39 31.31
N GLY A 15 -13.85 10.81 31.45
CA GLY A 15 -12.69 10.19 30.82
C GLY A 15 -12.60 10.39 29.29
N SER A 16 -13.52 11.12 28.67
CA SER A 16 -13.52 11.32 27.22
C SER A 16 -12.46 12.30 26.74
N SER A 17 -12.14 12.23 25.45
CA SER A 17 -11.29 13.20 24.76
C SER A 17 -11.85 14.63 24.87
N PHE A 18 -13.19 14.78 24.89
CA PHE A 18 -13.85 16.07 25.15
C PHE A 18 -13.56 16.61 26.55
N SER A 19 -13.67 15.78 27.59
CA SER A 19 -13.31 16.20 28.95
C SER A 19 -11.82 16.55 29.05
N GLN A 20 -10.95 15.78 28.38
CA GLN A 20 -9.51 16.02 28.33
C GLN A 20 -9.17 17.41 27.77
N ILE A 21 -9.78 17.84 26.66
CA ILE A 21 -9.51 19.17 26.09
C ILE A 21 -10.03 20.32 26.96
N LEU A 22 -10.99 20.05 27.85
CA LEU A 22 -11.50 20.99 28.84
C LEU A 22 -10.68 20.98 30.14
N ASN A 23 -9.61 20.17 30.22
CA ASN A 23 -8.80 19.96 31.43
C ASN A 23 -9.61 19.46 32.63
N VAL A 24 -10.64 18.65 32.37
CA VAL A 24 -11.44 17.99 33.40
C VAL A 24 -11.48 16.49 33.17
N ILE A 25 -11.80 15.73 34.22
CA ILE A 25 -11.95 14.27 34.13
C ILE A 25 -13.42 13.89 33.94
N GLY A 26 -14.35 14.63 34.56
CA GLY A 26 -15.76 14.23 34.65
C GLY A 26 -16.01 13.18 35.75
N ASN A 27 -17.28 12.84 35.97
CA ASN A 27 -17.70 12.04 37.13
C ASN A 27 -18.11 10.60 36.79
N GLU A 28 -18.62 10.36 35.58
CA GLU A 28 -19.12 9.06 35.16
C GLU A 28 -18.57 8.69 33.80
N VAL A 29 -18.08 7.46 33.65
CA VAL A 29 -17.57 6.90 32.40
C VAL A 29 -18.60 5.93 31.80
N PRO A 30 -18.71 5.83 30.46
CA PRO A 30 -19.50 4.77 29.85
C PRO A 30 -18.85 3.41 30.11
N THR A 31 -19.68 2.36 30.22
CA THR A 31 -19.19 0.99 30.42
C THR A 31 -20.10 -0.01 29.71
N VAL A 32 -19.58 -1.20 29.40
CA VAL A 32 -20.38 -2.29 28.83
C VAL A 32 -21.26 -2.89 29.93
N LYS A 33 -22.58 -2.79 29.78
CA LYS A 33 -23.55 -3.35 30.73
C LYS A 33 -23.79 -4.85 30.55
N ASN A 34 -23.55 -5.37 29.35
CA ASN A 34 -23.87 -6.76 29.02
C ASN A 34 -22.88 -7.36 28.02
N ALA A 35 -21.96 -8.19 28.52
CA ALA A 35 -20.98 -8.88 27.66
C ALA A 35 -21.63 -9.85 26.65
N SER A 36 -22.78 -10.45 26.99
CA SER A 36 -23.49 -11.35 26.08
C SER A 36 -24.11 -10.59 24.91
N TYR A 37 -24.57 -9.36 25.15
CA TYR A 37 -25.05 -8.47 24.09
C TYR A 37 -23.91 -8.10 23.14
N VAL A 38 -22.73 -7.71 23.67
CA VAL A 38 -21.53 -7.44 22.83
C VAL A 38 -21.21 -8.61 21.92
N LYS A 39 -21.18 -9.84 22.46
CA LYS A 39 -20.94 -11.05 21.67
C LYS A 39 -22.00 -11.24 20.57
N THR A 40 -23.26 -10.96 20.89
CA THR A 40 -24.38 -11.08 19.94
C THR A 40 -24.25 -10.07 18.80
N VAL A 41 -23.96 -8.80 19.12
CA VAL A 41 -23.71 -7.76 18.12
C VAL A 41 -22.50 -8.11 17.26
N PHE A 42 -21.37 -8.48 17.87
CA PHE A 42 -20.16 -8.85 17.14
C PHE A 42 -20.41 -9.97 16.14
N ASN A 43 -20.99 -11.09 16.57
CA ASN A 43 -21.27 -12.23 15.69
C ASN A 43 -22.26 -11.88 14.57
N THR A 44 -23.24 -11.02 14.86
CA THR A 44 -24.22 -10.58 13.86
C THR A 44 -23.57 -9.67 12.82
N LEU A 45 -22.68 -8.77 13.22
CA LEU A 45 -21.90 -7.95 12.29
C LEU A 45 -20.97 -8.81 11.43
N GLN A 46 -20.31 -9.82 12.01
CA GLN A 46 -19.49 -10.77 11.23
C GLN A 46 -20.32 -11.52 10.18
N GLN A 47 -21.54 -11.95 10.53
CA GLN A 47 -22.47 -12.54 9.57
C GLN A 47 -22.80 -11.55 8.44
N LEU A 48 -23.20 -10.32 8.78
CA LEU A 48 -23.53 -9.29 7.79
C LEU A 48 -22.34 -8.95 6.87
N ILE A 49 -21.11 -8.92 7.39
CA ILE A 49 -19.89 -8.71 6.59
C ILE A 49 -19.70 -9.88 5.62
N SER A 50 -19.80 -11.13 6.12
CA SER A 50 -19.62 -12.33 5.28
C SER A 50 -20.68 -12.47 4.19
N GLU A 51 -21.86 -11.89 4.39
CA GLU A 51 -22.97 -11.86 3.45
C GLU A 51 -22.97 -10.61 2.54
N GLU A 52 -21.90 -9.79 2.57
CA GLU A 52 -21.75 -8.55 1.79
C GLU A 52 -22.89 -7.52 2.06
N LYS A 53 -23.40 -7.48 3.29
CA LYS A 53 -24.51 -6.61 3.71
C LYS A 53 -24.09 -5.26 4.29
N ILE A 54 -22.79 -5.07 4.55
CA ILE A 54 -22.21 -3.83 5.05
C ILE A 54 -21.32 -3.23 3.96
N VAL A 55 -21.60 -1.98 3.58
CA VAL A 55 -20.82 -1.19 2.61
C VAL A 55 -19.59 -0.57 3.27
N ALA A 56 -19.79 0.03 4.45
CA ALA A 56 -18.76 0.68 5.25
C ALA A 56 -19.15 0.65 6.72
N GLY A 57 -18.19 0.75 7.63
CA GLY A 57 -18.46 0.86 9.06
C GLY A 57 -17.26 1.37 9.84
N HIS A 58 -17.53 2.01 10.98
CA HIS A 58 -16.55 2.57 11.88
C HIS A 58 -17.10 2.52 13.32
N ASP A 59 -16.24 2.21 14.28
CA ASP A 59 -16.63 2.16 15.69
C ASP A 59 -16.68 3.56 16.32
N ILE A 60 -17.38 3.64 17.46
CA ILE A 60 -17.41 4.81 18.33
C ILE A 60 -16.35 4.60 19.42
N ALA A 61 -15.35 5.47 19.42
CA ALA A 61 -14.19 5.42 20.31
C ALA A 61 -13.78 6.84 20.72
N SER A 62 -12.48 7.16 20.68
CA SER A 62 -11.95 8.47 21.07
C SER A 62 -12.54 9.61 20.24
N GLY A 63 -13.03 10.65 20.93
CA GLY A 63 -13.74 11.78 20.34
C GLY A 63 -15.24 11.52 20.12
N GLY A 64 -15.70 10.28 20.32
CA GLY A 64 -17.11 9.92 20.32
C GLY A 64 -17.74 9.86 18.94
N PHE A 65 -19.07 9.93 18.93
CA PHE A 65 -19.92 9.78 17.75
C PHE A 65 -19.55 10.75 16.62
N ILE A 66 -19.24 12.01 16.95
CA ILE A 66 -18.90 13.03 15.95
C ILE A 66 -17.63 12.67 15.19
N THR A 67 -16.60 12.19 15.89
CA THR A 67 -15.34 11.78 15.26
C THR A 67 -15.57 10.60 14.32
N THR A 68 -16.33 9.59 14.75
CA THR A 68 -16.72 8.45 13.90
C THR A 68 -17.38 8.91 12.61
N LEU A 69 -18.38 9.80 12.67
CA LEU A 69 -19.08 10.29 11.48
C LEU A 69 -18.15 11.09 10.56
N LEU A 70 -17.31 11.96 11.12
CA LEU A 70 -16.36 12.77 10.36
C LEU A 70 -15.31 11.88 9.68
N GLU A 71 -14.73 10.92 10.38
CA GLU A 71 -13.71 9.99 9.84
C GLU A 71 -14.28 9.11 8.73
N MET A 72 -15.53 8.65 8.85
CA MET A 72 -16.23 7.99 7.75
C MET A 72 -16.37 8.88 6.51
N CYS A 73 -16.55 10.19 6.68
CA CYS A 73 -16.64 11.14 5.56
C CYS A 73 -15.26 11.55 5.00
N PHE A 74 -14.16 11.40 5.76
CA PHE A 74 -12.82 11.78 5.30
C PHE A 74 -12.25 10.87 4.21
N ALA A 75 -12.84 9.68 4.02
CA ALA A 75 -12.39 8.66 3.08
C ALA A 75 -12.37 9.12 1.61
N ASP A 76 -13.15 10.14 1.25
CA ASP A 76 -13.19 10.72 -0.10
C ASP A 76 -13.34 12.25 -0.06
N VAL A 77 -13.13 12.95 -1.19
CA VAL A 77 -13.22 14.41 -1.33
C VAL A 77 -14.64 14.93 -1.55
N ASN A 78 -15.60 14.06 -1.88
CA ASN A 78 -17.01 14.42 -2.11
C ASN A 78 -17.97 13.48 -1.36
N LEU A 79 -17.59 13.07 -0.15
CA LEU A 79 -18.36 12.16 0.68
C LEU A 79 -18.87 12.89 1.93
N GLY A 80 -20.20 12.96 2.04
CA GLY A 80 -20.89 13.57 3.17
C GLY A 80 -22.04 12.70 3.66
N ALA A 81 -22.81 13.22 4.62
CA ALA A 81 -24.00 12.53 5.10
C ALA A 81 -25.02 13.50 5.69
N LYS A 82 -26.29 13.06 5.72
CA LYS A 82 -27.38 13.68 6.47
C LYS A 82 -27.81 12.73 7.57
N ILE A 83 -27.68 13.18 8.81
CA ILE A 83 -27.86 12.36 10.01
C ILE A 83 -28.88 13.01 10.95
N ASP A 84 -29.86 12.24 11.40
CA ASP A 84 -30.79 12.60 12.48
C ASP A 84 -30.54 11.68 13.68
N LEU A 85 -30.00 12.26 14.75
CA LEU A 85 -29.68 11.59 16.00
C LEU A 85 -30.81 11.66 17.03
N SER A 86 -31.91 12.35 16.73
CA SER A 86 -33.02 12.56 17.68
C SER A 86 -33.61 11.24 18.19
N GLY A 87 -33.56 10.19 17.36
CA GLY A 87 -34.04 8.85 17.72
C GLY A 87 -33.24 8.17 18.83
N LEU A 88 -32.04 8.66 19.15
CA LEU A 88 -31.17 8.11 20.19
C LEU A 88 -31.59 8.49 21.62
N GLY A 89 -32.48 9.47 21.78
CA GLY A 89 -33.12 9.78 23.06
C GLY A 89 -32.27 10.57 24.06
N GLU A 90 -31.16 11.17 23.62
CA GLU A 90 -30.35 12.10 24.42
C GLU A 90 -30.48 13.52 23.88
N SER A 91 -31.09 14.40 24.66
CA SER A 91 -31.32 15.79 24.28
C SER A 91 -30.07 16.66 24.35
N ASP A 92 -29.09 16.30 25.17
CA ASP A 92 -27.82 17.02 25.27
C ASP A 92 -26.88 16.59 24.14
N SER A 93 -26.82 17.41 23.09
CA SER A 93 -25.99 17.15 21.91
C SER A 93 -24.50 17.01 22.24
N ILE A 94 -24.00 17.68 23.29
CA ILE A 94 -22.59 17.54 23.68
C ILE A 94 -22.36 16.14 24.24
N LYS A 95 -23.23 15.66 25.13
CA LYS A 95 -23.15 14.26 25.62
C LYS A 95 -23.29 13.27 24.48
N LEU A 96 -24.26 13.47 23.60
CA LEU A 96 -24.53 12.54 22.51
C LEU A 96 -23.36 12.45 21.53
N LEU A 97 -22.79 13.59 21.13
CA LEU A 97 -21.72 13.64 20.14
C LEU A 97 -20.36 13.21 20.68
N PHE A 98 -20.04 13.52 21.94
CA PHE A 98 -18.69 13.34 22.50
C PHE A 98 -18.57 12.23 23.55
N SER A 99 -19.66 11.54 23.87
CA SER A 99 -19.55 10.32 24.68
C SER A 99 -18.86 9.22 23.90
N GLU A 100 -17.95 8.52 24.59
CA GLU A 100 -17.13 7.45 24.02
C GLU A 100 -17.70 6.08 24.39
N ASN A 101 -19.03 5.94 24.25
CA ASN A 101 -19.70 4.67 24.45
C ASN A 101 -19.23 3.67 23.38
N CYS A 102 -18.94 2.42 23.77
CA CYS A 102 -18.70 1.36 22.79
C CYS A 102 -19.89 1.25 21.85
N GLY A 103 -19.67 1.48 20.57
CA GLY A 103 -20.72 1.46 19.56
C GLY A 103 -20.15 1.30 18.16
N VAL A 104 -21.04 1.15 17.19
CA VAL A 104 -20.66 1.07 15.77
C VAL A 104 -21.64 1.86 14.93
N VAL A 105 -21.10 2.58 13.94
CA VAL A 105 -21.85 3.21 12.87
C VAL A 105 -21.53 2.48 11.57
N PHE A 106 -22.54 2.10 10.81
CA PHE A 106 -22.31 1.39 9.54
C PHE A 106 -23.35 1.73 8.47
N GLN A 107 -22.96 1.58 7.21
CA GLN A 107 -23.82 1.71 6.05
C GLN A 107 -24.24 0.31 5.58
N ALA A 108 -25.54 0.04 5.58
CA ALA A 108 -26.08 -1.19 5.02
C ALA A 108 -26.14 -1.11 3.49
N SER A 109 -25.92 -2.24 2.82
CA SER A 109 -26.20 -2.39 1.38
C SER A 109 -27.68 -2.69 1.11
N ASN A 110 -28.37 -3.31 2.06
CA ASN A 110 -29.81 -3.57 2.03
C ASN A 110 -30.42 -3.36 3.42
N ASN A 111 -31.16 -2.26 3.58
CA ASN A 111 -31.78 -1.87 4.84
C ASN A 111 -32.72 -2.97 5.41
N ALA A 112 -33.62 -3.51 4.58
CA ALA A 112 -34.66 -4.42 5.06
C ALA A 112 -34.08 -5.74 5.60
N GLU A 113 -33.05 -6.29 4.93
CA GLU A 113 -32.41 -7.53 5.38
C GLU A 113 -31.58 -7.33 6.65
N VAL A 114 -30.85 -6.22 6.75
CA VAL A 114 -30.08 -5.87 7.95
C VAL A 114 -31.02 -5.67 9.14
N GLU A 115 -32.07 -4.87 8.98
CA GLU A 115 -33.05 -4.59 10.04
C GLU A 115 -33.75 -5.87 10.52
N ARG A 116 -34.10 -6.76 9.59
CA ARG A 116 -34.67 -8.08 9.93
C ARG A 116 -33.71 -8.90 10.78
N LEU A 117 -32.45 -9.04 10.36
CA LEU A 117 -31.48 -9.86 11.09
C LEU A 117 -31.19 -9.26 12.48
N LEU A 118 -31.00 -7.95 12.58
CA LEU A 118 -30.78 -7.27 13.86
C LEU A 118 -31.98 -7.47 14.81
N SER A 119 -33.20 -7.34 14.29
CA SER A 119 -34.43 -7.59 15.05
C SER A 119 -34.54 -9.05 15.50
N GLU A 120 -34.26 -10.02 14.62
CA GLU A 120 -34.25 -11.46 14.96
C GLU A 120 -33.25 -11.80 16.08
N LYS A 121 -32.16 -11.04 16.16
CA LYS A 121 -31.14 -11.19 17.22
C LYS A 121 -31.40 -10.34 18.45
N ASN A 122 -32.51 -9.60 18.50
CA ASN A 122 -32.85 -8.66 19.58
C ASN A 122 -31.76 -7.60 19.81
N ILE A 123 -31.14 -7.12 18.72
CA ILE A 123 -30.16 -6.03 18.76
C ILE A 123 -30.91 -4.71 18.63
N ASN A 124 -30.67 -3.76 19.54
CA ASN A 124 -31.20 -2.42 19.42
C ASN A 124 -30.37 -1.63 18.40
N TYR A 125 -31.04 -1.04 17.40
CA TYR A 125 -30.40 -0.29 16.32
C TYR A 125 -31.22 0.94 15.94
N PHE A 126 -30.53 1.93 15.39
CA PHE A 126 -31.14 3.17 14.95
C PHE A 126 -30.75 3.47 13.51
N ASN A 127 -31.71 3.65 12.62
CA ASN A 127 -31.46 4.23 11.31
C ASN A 127 -31.29 5.74 11.49
N ILE A 128 -30.06 6.22 11.38
CA ILE A 128 -29.70 7.60 11.68
C ILE A 128 -29.58 8.47 10.42
N GLY A 129 -29.71 7.92 9.20
CA GLY A 129 -29.68 8.75 8.00
C GLY A 129 -28.99 8.13 6.78
N THR A 130 -28.51 8.98 5.87
CA THR A 130 -28.05 8.59 4.54
C THR A 130 -26.76 9.30 4.12
N VAL A 131 -25.95 8.61 3.31
CA VAL A 131 -24.77 9.18 2.64
C VAL A 131 -25.21 10.18 1.57
N THR A 132 -24.41 11.20 1.32
CA THR A 132 -24.61 12.19 0.25
C THR A 132 -23.32 12.44 -0.52
N GLU A 133 -23.42 12.69 -1.83
CA GLU A 133 -22.32 13.15 -2.67
C GLU A 133 -22.14 14.67 -2.49
N SER A 134 -21.47 15.06 -1.42
CA SER A 134 -21.30 16.47 -1.04
C SER A 134 -20.14 16.64 -0.06
N ASP A 135 -19.57 17.84 0.03
CA ASP A 135 -18.56 18.22 1.02
C ASP A 135 -19.14 18.58 2.41
N MET A 136 -20.30 18.03 2.78
CA MET A 136 -21.05 18.43 3.98
C MET A 136 -21.51 17.23 4.81
N LEU A 137 -21.27 17.30 6.13
CA LEU A 137 -21.96 16.48 7.13
C LEU A 137 -23.01 17.35 7.83
N GLN A 138 -24.28 16.98 7.66
CA GLN A 138 -25.41 17.63 8.30
C GLN A 138 -25.93 16.74 9.43
N LEU A 139 -25.94 17.26 10.66
CA LEU A 139 -26.44 16.56 11.83
C LEU A 139 -27.65 17.30 12.41
N LYS A 140 -28.60 16.53 12.93
CA LYS A 140 -29.74 17.03 13.69
C LYS A 140 -29.89 16.26 14.99
N ASN A 141 -30.18 16.97 16.08
CA ASN A 141 -30.62 16.39 17.34
C ASN A 141 -31.76 17.24 17.92
N GLY A 142 -33.00 16.75 17.86
CA GLY A 142 -34.18 17.52 18.20
C GLY A 142 -34.33 18.74 17.28
N GLU A 143 -34.27 19.94 17.86
CA GLU A 143 -34.33 21.21 17.14
C GLU A 143 -32.94 21.73 16.72
N GLU A 144 -31.87 21.20 17.31
CA GLU A 144 -30.51 21.62 16.99
C GLU A 144 -30.05 21.05 15.64
N GLN A 145 -29.39 21.89 14.85
CA GLN A 145 -28.81 21.52 13.57
C GLN A 145 -27.35 21.94 13.52
N PHE A 146 -26.50 21.01 13.11
CA PHE A 146 -25.08 21.23 12.91
C PHE A 146 -24.72 20.94 11.46
N SER A 147 -23.78 21.71 10.93
CA SER A 147 -23.34 21.56 9.54
C SER A 147 -21.83 21.73 9.50
N PHE A 148 -21.14 20.70 9.04
CA PHE A 148 -19.68 20.67 8.97
C PHE A 148 -19.23 20.55 7.52
N THR A 149 -18.36 21.46 7.08
CA THR A 149 -17.65 21.34 5.80
C THR A 149 -16.57 20.27 5.95
N ILE A 150 -16.69 19.16 5.24
CA ILE A 150 -15.80 18.00 5.42
C ILE A 150 -14.36 18.35 5.08
N SER A 151 -14.12 19.09 4.00
CA SER A 151 -12.79 19.53 3.58
C SER A 151 -12.07 20.38 4.63
N GLU A 152 -12.76 21.31 5.28
CA GLU A 152 -12.21 22.17 6.34
C GLU A 152 -11.89 21.38 7.62
N ILE A 153 -12.80 20.49 8.02
CA ILE A 153 -12.61 19.67 9.22
C ILE A 153 -11.53 18.60 8.99
N ARG A 154 -11.43 18.04 7.78
CA ARG A 154 -10.34 17.11 7.43
C ARG A 154 -8.98 17.78 7.48
N ASP A 155 -8.85 19.01 6.99
CA ASP A 155 -7.63 19.80 7.13
C ASP A 155 -7.27 20.04 8.61
N THR A 156 -8.28 20.33 9.44
CA THR A 156 -8.11 20.50 10.89
C THR A 156 -7.65 19.21 11.57
N TRP A 157 -8.29 18.08 11.25
CA TRP A 157 -7.93 16.75 11.75
C TRP A 157 -6.49 16.36 11.34
N TYR A 158 -6.13 16.60 10.08
CA TYR A 158 -4.80 16.28 9.56
C TYR A 158 -3.70 17.18 10.16
N LYS A 159 -4.05 18.37 10.65
CA LYS A 159 -3.09 19.40 11.09
C LYS A 159 -2.05 18.89 12.09
N THR A 160 -2.45 18.07 13.05
CA THR A 160 -1.53 17.50 14.05
C THR A 160 -0.47 16.62 13.39
N SER A 161 -0.88 15.71 12.49
CA SER A 161 0.06 14.88 11.72
C SER A 161 1.00 15.73 10.89
N TYR A 162 0.48 16.76 10.20
CA TYR A 162 1.30 17.71 9.45
C TYR A 162 2.37 18.40 10.33
N LEU A 163 1.99 18.93 11.49
CA LEU A 163 2.92 19.63 12.39
C LEU A 163 3.99 18.70 12.98
N LEU A 164 3.65 17.43 13.22
CA LEU A 164 4.61 16.42 13.64
C LEU A 164 5.55 16.02 12.49
N ASP A 165 5.02 15.83 11.30
CA ASP A 165 5.78 15.45 10.11
C ASP A 165 6.78 16.55 9.71
N GLN A 166 6.45 17.83 9.91
CA GLN A 166 7.38 18.96 9.74
C GLN A 166 8.63 18.85 10.64
N LYS A 167 8.51 18.20 11.80
CA LYS A 167 9.65 17.98 12.71
C LYS A 167 10.48 16.75 12.34
N GLN A 168 9.91 15.86 11.53
CA GLN A 168 10.49 14.56 11.17
C GLN A 168 11.05 14.51 9.75
N THR A 169 10.70 15.49 8.90
CA THR A 169 11.09 15.52 7.49
C THR A 169 11.93 16.77 7.18
N ALA A 170 12.82 16.63 6.21
CA ALA A 170 13.59 17.72 5.65
C ALA A 170 12.89 18.36 4.44
N ASN A 171 13.46 19.46 3.93
CA ASN A 171 13.07 20.10 2.67
C ASN A 171 11.58 20.51 2.55
N ASN A 172 10.91 20.74 3.68
CA ASN A 172 9.51 21.20 3.76
C ASN A 172 8.48 20.27 3.08
N VAL A 173 8.84 19.01 2.78
CA VAL A 173 7.95 18.06 2.08
C VAL A 173 6.69 17.71 2.87
N ALA A 174 6.71 17.83 4.21
CA ALA A 174 5.50 17.72 5.03
C ALA A 174 4.42 18.74 4.62
N THR A 175 4.81 19.97 4.24
CA THR A 175 3.88 20.99 3.75
C THR A 175 3.35 20.64 2.37
N GLU A 176 4.16 20.04 1.51
CA GLU A 176 3.71 19.53 0.21
C GLU A 176 2.67 18.42 0.40
N ARG A 177 2.93 17.44 1.27
CA ARG A 177 1.97 16.39 1.62
C ARG A 177 0.66 16.95 2.16
N TYR A 178 0.72 17.91 3.08
CA TYR A 178 -0.47 18.55 3.62
C TYR A 178 -1.30 19.28 2.54
N LYS A 179 -0.65 19.84 1.52
CA LYS A 179 -1.35 20.48 0.40
C LYS A 179 -1.89 19.47 -0.61
N ASN A 180 -1.16 18.37 -0.83
CA ASN A 180 -1.38 17.45 -1.94
C ASN A 180 -2.26 16.23 -1.62
N TYR A 181 -2.45 15.86 -0.36
CA TYR A 181 -3.22 14.64 -0.01
C TYR A 181 -4.64 14.60 -0.63
N LYS A 182 -5.23 15.77 -0.86
CA LYS A 182 -6.56 15.98 -1.49
C LYS A 182 -6.53 16.19 -3.00
N ASN A 183 -5.35 16.34 -3.60
CA ASN A 183 -5.16 16.66 -5.02
C ASN A 183 -4.49 15.53 -5.82
N GLN A 184 -4.04 14.47 -5.15
CA GLN A 184 -3.36 13.33 -5.76
C GLN A 184 -4.16 12.04 -5.53
N PRO A 185 -5.41 11.94 -6.06
CA PRO A 185 -6.21 10.74 -5.92
C PRO A 185 -5.53 9.54 -6.58
N LEU A 186 -5.74 8.36 -6.01
CA LEU A 186 -5.33 7.12 -6.65
C LEU A 186 -6.24 6.87 -7.86
N THR A 187 -5.64 6.89 -9.05
CA THR A 187 -6.33 6.59 -10.30
C THR A 187 -5.63 5.45 -11.00
N TYR A 188 -6.41 4.53 -11.56
CA TYR A 188 -5.89 3.33 -12.18
C TYR A 188 -6.42 3.17 -13.60
N GLN A 189 -5.53 2.71 -14.47
CA GLN A 189 -5.84 2.29 -15.82
C GLN A 189 -5.21 0.93 -16.03
N PHE A 190 -6.05 -0.11 -16.03
CA PHE A 190 -5.60 -1.48 -16.23
C PHE A 190 -5.39 -1.74 -17.74
N PRO A 191 -4.46 -2.64 -18.12
CA PRO A 191 -4.30 -3.04 -19.51
C PRO A 191 -5.62 -3.64 -20.07
N PRO A 192 -6.04 -3.32 -21.30
CA PRO A 192 -7.31 -3.82 -21.86
C PRO A 192 -7.40 -5.35 -21.96
N HIS A 193 -6.28 -6.05 -22.08
CA HIS A 193 -6.21 -7.50 -22.17
C HIS A 193 -6.17 -8.22 -20.81
N PHE A 194 -6.11 -7.47 -19.70
CA PHE A 194 -6.02 -8.05 -18.37
C PHE A 194 -7.36 -8.62 -17.90
N ASP A 195 -7.40 -9.92 -17.61
CA ASP A 195 -8.61 -10.66 -17.25
C ASP A 195 -8.72 -11.04 -15.76
N GLY A 196 -7.71 -10.69 -14.96
CA GLY A 196 -7.69 -10.94 -13.52
C GLY A 196 -7.42 -12.37 -13.09
N LYS A 197 -7.16 -13.32 -13.99
CA LYS A 197 -7.04 -14.74 -13.65
C LYS A 197 -5.62 -15.16 -13.33
N LEU A 198 -5.49 -16.15 -12.43
CA LEU A 198 -4.22 -16.83 -12.25
C LEU A 198 -3.75 -17.48 -13.57
N PRO A 199 -2.45 -17.44 -13.88
CA PRO A 199 -1.93 -18.15 -15.04
C PRO A 199 -2.02 -19.66 -14.82
N ALA A 200 -2.12 -20.43 -15.89
CA ALA A 200 -2.10 -21.90 -15.82
C ALA A 200 -0.85 -22.43 -15.07
N SER A 201 0.27 -21.70 -15.15
CA SER A 201 1.52 -22.01 -14.45
C SER A 201 1.45 -21.99 -12.92
N ALA A 202 0.43 -21.35 -12.35
CA ALA A 202 0.21 -21.35 -10.91
C ALA A 202 -0.02 -22.77 -10.35
N THR A 203 -0.52 -23.68 -11.19
CA THR A 203 -0.82 -25.09 -10.82
C THR A 203 0.23 -26.10 -11.30
N TRP A 204 1.29 -25.65 -11.97
CA TRP A 204 2.34 -26.54 -12.47
C TRP A 204 3.09 -27.20 -11.32
N LYS A 205 3.39 -28.50 -11.50
CA LYS A 205 4.22 -29.26 -10.58
C LYS A 205 5.69 -28.91 -10.77
N LYS A 206 6.54 -29.38 -9.87
CA LYS A 206 7.98 -29.10 -9.93
C LYS A 206 8.61 -29.58 -11.24
N GLU A 207 8.20 -30.74 -11.72
CA GLU A 207 8.77 -31.39 -12.92
C GLU A 207 8.40 -30.65 -14.22
N ASP A 208 7.30 -29.88 -14.20
CA ASP A 208 6.83 -29.09 -15.34
C ASP A 208 7.56 -27.73 -15.47
N ARG A 209 8.30 -27.33 -14.43
CA ARG A 209 9.00 -26.03 -14.34
C ARG A 209 10.41 -26.14 -14.89
N LYS A 210 10.54 -25.93 -16.20
CA LYS A 210 11.81 -26.12 -16.93
C LYS A 210 12.85 -25.02 -16.70
N LEU A 211 12.38 -23.79 -16.46
CA LEU A 211 13.24 -22.62 -16.28
C LEU A 211 13.49 -22.40 -14.79
N LYS A 212 14.75 -22.15 -14.43
CA LYS A 212 15.15 -21.90 -13.05
C LYS A 212 15.28 -20.41 -12.80
N ALA A 213 14.72 -19.98 -11.68
CA ALA A 213 14.92 -18.64 -11.15
C ALA A 213 15.61 -18.72 -9.79
N ALA A 214 16.37 -17.68 -9.43
CA ALA A 214 17.01 -17.58 -8.13
C ALA A 214 16.63 -16.28 -7.42
N ILE A 215 16.34 -16.41 -6.14
CA ILE A 215 16.14 -15.31 -5.23
C ILE A 215 17.47 -15.01 -4.56
N ILE A 216 18.07 -13.88 -4.92
CA ILE A 216 19.35 -13.45 -4.36
C ILE A 216 19.04 -12.61 -3.12
N ARG A 217 19.47 -13.08 -1.95
CA ARG A 217 19.28 -12.39 -0.67
C ARG A 217 20.53 -12.37 0.19
N GLU A 218 20.59 -11.40 1.08
CA GLU A 218 21.64 -11.22 2.09
C GLU A 218 21.01 -11.15 3.48
N LYS A 219 21.83 -11.28 4.52
CA LYS A 219 21.45 -10.95 5.89
C LYS A 219 20.79 -9.57 5.95
N GLY A 220 19.55 -9.53 6.43
CA GLY A 220 18.76 -8.30 6.57
C GLY A 220 17.78 -8.04 5.42
N SER A 221 17.87 -8.80 4.32
CA SER A 221 16.77 -8.91 3.35
C SER A 221 15.50 -9.42 4.03
N ASN A 222 14.32 -9.02 3.53
CA ASN A 222 13.03 -9.39 4.12
C ASN A 222 11.87 -9.50 3.12
N SER A 223 12.17 -9.53 1.81
CA SER A 223 11.18 -9.60 0.73
C SER A 223 11.35 -10.81 -0.19
N GLU A 224 12.09 -11.82 0.26
CA GLU A 224 12.39 -13.01 -0.52
C GLU A 224 11.17 -13.90 -0.77
N ARG A 225 10.20 -13.94 0.16
CA ARG A 225 9.08 -14.90 0.08
C ARG A 225 8.06 -14.49 -0.97
N GLU A 226 7.67 -13.22 -0.99
CA GLU A 226 6.74 -12.68 -1.96
C GLU A 226 7.34 -12.64 -3.38
N MET A 227 8.62 -12.33 -3.51
CA MET A 227 9.35 -12.44 -4.78
C MET A 227 9.40 -13.89 -5.27
N ALA A 228 9.76 -14.84 -4.38
CA ALA A 228 9.76 -16.26 -4.71
C ALA A 228 8.39 -16.73 -5.17
N HIS A 229 7.33 -16.27 -4.48
CA HIS A 229 5.97 -16.62 -4.83
C HIS A 229 5.55 -16.06 -6.20
N ALA A 230 5.92 -14.82 -6.52
CA ALA A 230 5.64 -14.22 -7.83
C ALA A 230 6.31 -15.00 -8.98
N MET A 231 7.60 -15.35 -8.82
CA MET A 231 8.32 -16.19 -9.79
C MET A 231 7.73 -17.60 -9.87
N TYR A 232 7.33 -18.18 -8.75
CA TYR A 232 6.68 -19.48 -8.71
C TYR A 232 5.33 -19.46 -9.46
N LEU A 233 4.46 -18.48 -9.21
CA LEU A 233 3.19 -18.37 -9.93
C LEU A 233 3.40 -18.18 -11.44
N ALA A 234 4.44 -17.46 -11.83
CA ALA A 234 4.81 -17.28 -13.23
C ALA A 234 5.31 -18.57 -13.92
N GLY A 235 5.71 -19.60 -13.16
CA GLY A 235 6.08 -20.92 -13.69
C GLY A 235 7.56 -21.33 -13.55
N PHE A 236 8.35 -20.61 -12.76
CA PHE A 236 9.76 -20.95 -12.53
C PHE A 236 9.93 -22.03 -11.44
N ASP A 237 11.03 -22.80 -11.52
CA ASP A 237 11.58 -23.56 -10.38
C ASP A 237 12.50 -22.61 -9.60
N VAL A 238 12.05 -22.18 -8.42
CA VAL A 238 12.64 -21.06 -7.70
C VAL A 238 13.61 -21.56 -6.63
N LYS A 239 14.87 -21.13 -6.72
CA LYS A 239 15.93 -21.42 -5.77
C LYS A 239 16.15 -20.25 -4.81
N ASP A 240 16.23 -20.53 -3.53
CA ASP A 240 16.75 -19.57 -2.54
C ASP A 240 18.28 -19.57 -2.60
N VAL A 241 18.88 -18.42 -2.89
CA VAL A 241 20.33 -18.25 -2.98
C VAL A 241 20.75 -17.14 -2.03
N HIS A 242 21.30 -17.55 -0.89
CA HIS A 242 21.90 -16.61 0.04
C HIS A 242 23.30 -16.23 -0.44
N MET A 243 23.77 -15.02 -0.10
CA MET A 243 25.13 -14.59 -0.46
C MET A 243 26.23 -15.54 0.02
N THR A 244 26.01 -16.27 1.12
CA THR A 244 26.96 -17.30 1.59
C THR A 244 27.10 -18.49 0.63
N ASP A 245 26.08 -18.80 -0.17
CA ASP A 245 26.16 -19.84 -1.20
C ASP A 245 27.09 -19.41 -2.35
N LEU A 246 26.96 -18.16 -2.80
CA LEU A 246 27.81 -17.56 -3.83
C LEU A 246 29.26 -17.38 -3.35
N ILE A 247 29.42 -16.83 -2.13
CA ILE A 247 30.74 -16.60 -1.51
C ILE A 247 31.51 -17.90 -1.31
N SER A 248 30.83 -18.97 -0.91
CA SER A 248 31.47 -20.29 -0.73
C SER A 248 31.68 -21.04 -2.05
N GLY A 249 30.91 -20.70 -3.10
CA GLY A 249 30.88 -21.40 -4.38
C GLY A 249 29.97 -22.64 -4.39
N ARG A 250 29.01 -22.72 -3.46
CA ARG A 250 27.92 -23.71 -3.51
C ARG A 250 26.92 -23.43 -4.63
N GLU A 251 26.86 -22.18 -5.07
CA GLU A 251 26.07 -21.71 -6.20
C GLU A 251 26.96 -20.88 -7.14
N THR A 252 26.76 -21.00 -8.45
CA THR A 252 27.50 -20.30 -9.52
C THR A 252 26.60 -19.55 -10.50
N LEU A 253 25.27 -19.71 -10.39
CA LEU A 253 24.23 -19.15 -11.26
C LEU A 253 24.26 -19.66 -12.72
N GLU A 254 25.09 -20.67 -13.01
CA GLU A 254 25.28 -21.19 -14.37
C GLU A 254 24.02 -21.87 -14.94
N ASP A 255 23.19 -22.47 -14.08
CA ASP A 255 21.94 -23.13 -14.47
C ASP A 255 20.69 -22.26 -14.26
N ILE A 256 20.86 -21.01 -13.80
CA ILE A 256 19.79 -20.05 -13.54
C ILE A 256 19.56 -19.16 -14.77
N GLN A 257 18.30 -18.89 -15.12
CA GLN A 257 17.93 -17.99 -16.23
C GLN A 257 17.36 -16.66 -15.74
N PHE A 258 16.83 -16.59 -14.53
CA PHE A 258 16.24 -15.37 -13.99
C PHE A 258 16.66 -15.14 -12.54
N ILE A 259 17.25 -13.99 -12.21
CA ILE A 259 17.55 -13.63 -10.83
C ILE A 259 16.65 -12.49 -10.33
N GLY A 260 16.20 -12.61 -9.08
CA GLY A 260 15.52 -11.55 -8.34
C GLY A 260 16.36 -11.13 -7.15
N ALA A 261 16.95 -9.94 -7.16
CA ALA A 261 17.55 -9.34 -5.97
C ALA A 261 16.44 -8.67 -5.14
N VAL A 262 16.28 -9.13 -3.90
CA VAL A 262 15.11 -8.83 -3.08
C VAL A 262 15.24 -7.51 -2.33
N GLY A 263 14.08 -6.98 -1.90
CA GLY A 263 14.02 -5.85 -0.98
C GLY A 263 14.39 -6.20 0.47
N GLY A 264 14.47 -5.16 1.30
CA GLY A 264 14.77 -5.25 2.72
C GLY A 264 15.81 -4.23 3.15
N PHE A 265 16.53 -4.56 4.23
CA PHE A 265 17.56 -3.70 4.82
C PHE A 265 18.84 -4.53 4.97
N SER A 266 19.45 -4.94 3.84
CA SER A 266 20.65 -5.78 3.88
C SER A 266 21.75 -5.08 4.69
N ASN A 267 22.35 -5.81 5.63
CA ASN A 267 23.27 -5.26 6.62
C ASN A 267 22.74 -4.02 7.39
N SER A 268 21.41 -3.95 7.57
CA SER A 268 20.69 -2.84 8.21
C SER A 268 20.95 -1.48 7.54
N ASP A 269 21.29 -1.48 6.25
CA ASP A 269 21.69 -0.32 5.45
C ASP A 269 22.84 0.52 6.08
N VAL A 270 23.61 -0.09 6.97
CA VAL A 270 24.81 0.53 7.54
C VAL A 270 25.85 0.70 6.44
N LEU A 271 26.49 1.87 6.40
CA LEU A 271 27.37 2.37 5.32
C LEU A 271 26.63 2.83 4.05
N GLY A 272 25.30 2.82 4.06
CA GLY A 272 24.44 3.16 2.92
C GLY A 272 23.71 1.92 2.39
N SER A 273 22.51 2.10 1.88
CA SER A 273 21.64 0.98 1.51
C SER A 273 22.25 0.10 0.43
N ALA A 274 22.19 -1.22 0.66
CA ALA A 274 22.79 -2.26 -0.18
C ALA A 274 24.32 -2.18 -0.39
N LYS A 275 25.06 -1.21 0.17
CA LYS A 275 26.51 -1.08 -0.08
C LYS A 275 27.32 -2.23 0.53
N GLY A 276 26.94 -2.69 1.72
CA GLY A 276 27.54 -3.89 2.32
C GLY A 276 27.29 -5.14 1.46
N TRP A 277 26.10 -5.25 0.86
CA TRP A 277 25.73 -6.34 -0.04
C TRP A 277 26.50 -6.25 -1.38
N ALA A 278 26.61 -5.06 -1.95
CA ALA A 278 27.45 -4.80 -3.13
C ALA A 278 28.92 -5.16 -2.85
N GLY A 279 29.44 -4.79 -1.68
CA GLY A 279 30.78 -5.15 -1.23
C GLY A 279 31.01 -6.66 -1.17
N ALA A 280 30.01 -7.44 -0.77
CA ALA A 280 30.09 -8.90 -0.76
C ALA A 280 30.25 -9.48 -2.18
N PHE A 281 29.68 -8.84 -3.20
CA PHE A 281 29.92 -9.19 -4.61
C PHE A 281 31.25 -8.65 -5.16
N LEU A 282 31.63 -7.41 -4.82
CA LEU A 282 32.81 -6.76 -5.38
C LEU A 282 34.12 -7.35 -4.87
N TYR A 283 34.16 -7.71 -3.58
CA TYR A 283 35.40 -8.12 -2.90
C TYR A 283 35.54 -9.63 -2.72
N ASN A 284 34.54 -10.42 -3.12
CA ASN A 284 34.64 -11.87 -3.17
C ASN A 284 34.71 -12.37 -4.62
N GLU A 285 35.84 -12.95 -5.00
CA GLU A 285 36.11 -13.39 -6.38
C GLU A 285 35.05 -14.36 -6.93
N LYS A 286 34.59 -15.32 -6.12
CA LYS A 286 33.60 -16.32 -6.55
C LYS A 286 32.23 -15.68 -6.80
N ALA A 287 31.75 -14.88 -5.85
CA ALA A 287 30.48 -14.18 -6.00
C ALA A 287 30.51 -13.19 -7.16
N ASN A 288 31.61 -12.44 -7.31
CA ASN A 288 31.81 -11.52 -8.43
C ASN A 288 31.73 -12.23 -9.79
N THR A 289 32.45 -13.34 -9.90
CA THR A 289 32.54 -14.13 -11.14
C THR A 289 31.19 -14.75 -11.49
N ALA A 290 30.47 -15.30 -10.51
CA ALA A 290 29.14 -15.86 -10.71
C ALA A 290 28.16 -14.80 -11.26
N LEU A 291 28.15 -13.61 -10.65
CA LEU A 291 27.27 -12.52 -11.09
C LEU A 291 27.65 -12.00 -12.49
N LYS A 292 28.94 -11.74 -12.76
CA LYS A 292 29.38 -11.27 -14.08
C LYS A 292 29.03 -12.24 -15.19
N LYS A 293 29.34 -13.53 -15.01
CA LYS A 293 28.98 -14.58 -15.97
C LYS A 293 27.48 -14.64 -16.24
N PHE A 294 26.65 -14.40 -15.21
CA PHE A 294 25.21 -14.35 -15.36
C PHE A 294 24.76 -13.18 -16.25
N PHE A 295 25.30 -11.98 -16.05
CA PHE A 295 24.94 -10.78 -16.83
C PHE A 295 25.54 -10.79 -18.25
N GLU A 296 26.65 -11.48 -18.48
CA GLU A 296 27.28 -11.67 -19.81
C GLU A 296 26.44 -12.57 -20.74
N ARG A 297 25.63 -13.46 -20.18
CA ARG A 297 24.77 -14.37 -20.93
C ARG A 297 23.63 -13.63 -21.62
N GLU A 298 23.27 -14.04 -22.84
CA GLU A 298 22.14 -13.47 -23.60
C GLU A 298 20.79 -14.13 -23.30
N ASP A 299 20.79 -15.25 -22.58
CA ASP A 299 19.64 -16.06 -22.18
C ASP A 299 19.25 -15.82 -20.71
N THR A 300 19.59 -14.66 -20.16
CA THR A 300 19.32 -14.29 -18.76
C THR A 300 18.50 -13.01 -18.63
N LEU A 301 17.73 -12.95 -17.54
CA LEU A 301 16.98 -11.77 -17.08
C LEU A 301 17.31 -11.46 -15.62
N SER A 302 17.10 -10.23 -15.19
CA SER A 302 17.18 -9.90 -13.76
C SER A 302 16.17 -8.83 -13.35
N VAL A 303 15.72 -8.91 -12.09
CA VAL A 303 14.96 -7.84 -11.45
C VAL A 303 15.56 -7.49 -10.09
N GLY A 304 15.84 -6.22 -9.85
CA GLY A 304 16.24 -5.69 -8.54
C GLY A 304 15.11 -4.86 -7.96
N ILE A 305 14.55 -5.26 -6.82
CA ILE A 305 13.44 -4.53 -6.17
C ILE A 305 13.90 -3.89 -4.86
N CYS A 306 13.62 -2.59 -4.70
CA CYS A 306 13.95 -1.81 -3.52
C CYS A 306 15.44 -1.93 -3.16
N ASN A 307 15.82 -2.73 -2.15
CA ASN A 307 17.22 -3.00 -1.82
C ASN A 307 17.99 -3.72 -2.93
N GLY A 308 17.32 -4.56 -3.73
CA GLY A 308 17.90 -5.13 -4.94
C GLY A 308 18.09 -4.12 -6.07
N CYS A 309 17.24 -3.09 -6.16
CA CYS A 309 17.44 -1.97 -7.09
C CYS A 309 18.69 -1.18 -6.71
N GLN A 310 18.82 -0.86 -5.42
CA GLN A 310 20.01 -0.20 -4.86
C GLN A 310 21.27 -1.03 -5.12
N LEU A 311 21.23 -2.34 -4.91
CA LEU A 311 22.33 -3.25 -5.20
C LEU A 311 22.77 -3.17 -6.66
N PHE A 312 21.85 -3.28 -7.61
CA PHE A 312 22.20 -3.30 -9.04
C PHE A 312 22.73 -1.96 -9.54
N LEU A 313 22.24 -0.85 -8.99
CA LEU A 313 22.78 0.50 -9.25
C LEU A 313 24.15 0.71 -8.59
N GLU A 314 24.37 0.15 -7.41
CA GLU A 314 25.68 0.23 -6.74
C GLU A 314 26.74 -0.60 -7.46
N LEU A 315 26.36 -1.73 -8.05
CA LEU A 315 27.21 -2.60 -8.87
C LEU A 315 27.34 -2.15 -10.34
N ASP A 316 26.74 -1.02 -10.71
CA ASP A 316 26.78 -0.42 -12.04
C ASP A 316 26.25 -1.36 -13.16
N LEU A 317 25.27 -2.20 -12.85
CA LEU A 317 24.78 -3.25 -13.77
C LEU A 317 23.73 -2.78 -14.79
N ILE A 318 23.17 -1.58 -14.62
CA ILE A 318 22.03 -1.11 -15.43
C ILE A 318 22.47 -0.20 -16.58
N ASN A 319 23.34 0.78 -16.33
CA ASN A 319 23.87 1.68 -17.36
C ASN A 319 25.40 1.85 -17.23
N PRO A 320 26.18 0.75 -17.32
CA PRO A 320 27.64 0.78 -17.11
C PRO A 320 28.40 1.67 -18.12
N GLU A 321 27.81 1.96 -19.27
CA GLU A 321 28.41 2.77 -20.34
C GLU A 321 28.26 4.28 -20.16
N HIS A 322 27.47 4.73 -19.19
CA HIS A 322 27.23 6.15 -18.96
C HIS A 322 28.49 6.84 -18.42
N GLU A 323 28.80 8.04 -18.93
CA GLU A 323 29.91 8.86 -18.43
C GLU A 323 29.79 9.16 -16.93
N LYS A 324 28.55 9.37 -16.47
CA LYS A 324 28.20 9.52 -15.06
C LYS A 324 27.18 8.46 -14.66
N LEU A 325 27.57 7.61 -13.71
CA LEU A 325 26.80 6.47 -13.28
C LEU A 325 25.61 6.90 -12.42
N SER A 326 24.49 6.20 -12.60
CA SER A 326 23.29 6.38 -11.77
C SER A 326 23.53 5.85 -10.36
N LYS A 327 22.96 6.52 -9.35
CA LYS A 327 23.03 6.07 -7.95
C LYS A 327 21.69 6.23 -7.25
N MET A 328 21.52 5.51 -6.15
CA MET A 328 20.38 5.66 -5.25
C MET A 328 20.78 6.53 -4.07
N HIS A 329 20.00 7.59 -3.82
CA HIS A 329 20.23 8.55 -2.74
C HIS A 329 19.09 8.51 -1.72
N HIS A 330 19.31 9.14 -0.56
CA HIS A 330 18.25 9.44 0.41
C HIS A 330 17.06 10.13 -0.27
N ASN A 331 15.86 9.76 0.14
CA ASN A 331 14.64 10.49 -0.22
C ASN A 331 14.81 11.97 0.12
N ASN A 332 14.20 12.87 -0.66
CA ASN A 332 14.17 14.30 -0.32
C ASN A 332 13.57 14.57 1.08
N SER A 333 12.70 13.69 1.59
CA SER A 333 12.16 13.81 2.95
C SER A 333 13.18 13.55 4.06
N HIS A 334 14.31 12.90 3.75
CA HIS A 334 15.24 12.32 4.72
C HIS A 334 14.56 11.39 5.76
N LYS A 335 13.40 10.84 5.39
CA LYS A 335 12.58 9.92 6.18
C LYS A 335 12.27 8.68 5.34
N HIS A 336 12.08 7.55 6.03
CA HIS A 336 11.54 6.36 5.39
C HIS A 336 10.09 6.61 4.97
N GLU A 337 9.80 6.44 3.68
CA GLU A 337 8.45 6.54 3.16
C GLU A 337 7.89 5.14 2.96
N SER A 338 6.72 4.88 3.57
CA SER A 338 5.92 3.69 3.33
C SER A 338 4.50 4.12 2.99
N ALA A 339 4.10 3.86 1.75
CA ALA A 339 2.82 4.33 1.22
C ALA A 339 2.34 3.43 0.08
N PHE A 340 1.05 3.54 -0.23
CA PHE A 340 0.48 3.03 -1.46
C PHE A 340 0.33 4.20 -2.44
N THR A 341 0.93 4.08 -3.62
CA THR A 341 0.88 5.10 -4.68
C THR A 341 0.51 4.42 -6.01
N SER A 342 0.54 5.17 -7.11
CA SER A 342 0.44 4.60 -8.45
C SER A 342 1.69 4.91 -9.27
N VAL A 343 1.93 4.09 -10.28
CA VAL A 343 2.93 4.36 -11.32
C VAL A 343 2.30 4.19 -12.70
N SER A 344 2.73 5.01 -13.65
CA SER A 344 2.33 4.93 -15.05
C SER A 344 3.46 4.32 -15.88
N VAL A 345 3.21 3.16 -16.47
CA VAL A 345 4.14 2.44 -17.32
C VAL A 345 4.22 3.16 -18.67
N GLN A 346 5.41 3.68 -18.97
CA GLN A 346 5.68 4.42 -20.19
C GLN A 346 5.92 3.46 -21.35
N LYS A 347 5.99 3.99 -22.58
CA LYS A 347 6.54 3.24 -23.70
C LYS A 347 7.99 2.84 -23.40
N ASN A 348 8.27 1.54 -23.46
CA ASN A 348 9.57 0.99 -23.06
C ASN A 348 9.89 -0.31 -23.83
N ASN A 349 11.10 -0.83 -23.67
CA ASN A 349 11.52 -2.12 -24.24
C ASN A 349 11.77 -3.19 -23.17
N SER A 350 11.32 -2.98 -21.92
CA SER A 350 11.50 -3.94 -20.83
C SER A 350 10.81 -5.25 -21.18
N VAL A 351 11.54 -6.36 -21.08
CA VAL A 351 10.99 -7.70 -21.26
C VAL A 351 9.85 -7.95 -20.29
N MET A 352 9.99 -7.50 -19.05
CA MET A 352 8.98 -7.70 -18.01
C MET A 352 7.75 -6.81 -18.22
N LEU A 353 7.94 -5.53 -18.55
CA LEU A 353 6.87 -4.52 -18.40
C LEU A 353 6.35 -3.92 -19.71
N SER A 354 6.90 -4.26 -20.86
CA SER A 354 6.46 -3.68 -22.15
C SER A 354 4.99 -3.96 -22.51
N THR A 355 4.43 -5.10 -22.12
CA THR A 355 2.99 -5.39 -22.35
C THR A 355 2.06 -4.56 -21.48
N LEU A 356 2.59 -3.89 -20.45
CA LEU A 356 1.84 -3.01 -19.56
C LEU A 356 1.93 -1.53 -19.98
N GLU A 357 2.50 -1.22 -21.14
CA GLU A 357 2.56 0.15 -21.69
C GLU A 357 1.19 0.85 -21.61
N GLY A 358 1.17 2.06 -21.07
CA GLY A 358 -0.03 2.88 -20.92
C GLY A 358 -0.88 2.53 -19.69
N ALA A 359 -0.53 1.50 -18.92
CA ALA A 359 -1.19 1.20 -17.67
C ALA A 359 -0.77 2.17 -16.55
N THR A 360 -1.72 2.53 -15.69
CA THR A 360 -1.46 3.19 -14.42
C THR A 360 -1.94 2.28 -13.29
N LEU A 361 -1.03 1.78 -12.47
CA LEU A 361 -1.29 0.70 -11.53
C LEU A 361 -0.87 1.09 -10.12
N GLY A 362 -1.66 0.68 -9.13
CA GLY A 362 -1.34 0.84 -7.71
C GLY A 362 -0.18 -0.05 -7.29
N VAL A 363 0.73 0.47 -6.47
CA VAL A 363 1.91 -0.25 -6.01
C VAL A 363 2.38 0.26 -4.65
N TRP A 364 2.90 -0.64 -3.82
CA TRP A 364 3.51 -0.30 -2.54
C TRP A 364 4.92 0.26 -2.70
N ILE A 365 5.24 1.29 -1.94
CA ILE A 365 6.61 1.79 -1.73
C ILE A 365 6.99 1.66 -0.25
N SER A 366 8.26 1.41 0.03
CA SER A 366 8.79 1.29 1.39
C SER A 366 10.31 1.45 1.41
N HIS A 367 10.81 2.69 1.41
CA HIS A 367 12.26 2.96 1.36
C HIS A 367 12.64 4.30 1.99
N GLY A 368 13.87 4.42 2.52
CA GLY A 368 14.50 5.67 2.94
C GLY A 368 15.54 6.23 1.94
N GLU A 369 16.06 5.37 1.06
CA GLU A 369 17.08 5.69 0.04
C GLU A 369 16.61 5.28 -1.36
N GLY A 370 15.43 5.76 -1.75
CA GLY A 370 14.80 5.38 -3.03
C GLY A 370 14.91 6.43 -4.12
N LYS A 371 15.68 7.50 -3.93
CA LYS A 371 15.81 8.56 -4.93
C LYS A 371 16.75 8.12 -6.04
N PHE A 372 16.23 7.90 -7.25
CA PHE A 372 17.06 7.77 -8.44
C PHE A 372 17.77 9.10 -8.70
N ASN A 373 19.09 9.09 -8.59
CA ASN A 373 19.95 10.16 -9.08
C ASN A 373 20.48 9.80 -10.47
N LEU A 374 20.05 10.55 -11.47
CA LEU A 374 20.24 10.29 -12.89
C LEU A 374 20.95 11.49 -13.53
N PRO A 375 22.29 11.55 -13.48
CA PRO A 375 23.06 12.74 -13.86
C PRO A 375 23.17 13.00 -15.38
N MET A 376 22.78 12.04 -16.22
CA MET A 376 22.72 12.20 -17.68
C MET A 376 21.34 12.77 -18.09
N PRO A 377 21.15 13.28 -19.33
CA PRO A 377 19.82 13.68 -19.79
C PRO A 377 18.82 12.52 -19.83
N GLU A 378 17.53 12.82 -19.62
CA GLU A 378 16.45 11.81 -19.52
C GLU A 378 16.44 10.80 -20.67
N ASN A 379 16.66 11.26 -21.90
CA ASN A 379 16.68 10.42 -23.11
C ASN A 379 17.86 9.43 -23.17
N SER A 380 18.80 9.50 -22.24
CA SER A 380 19.88 8.52 -22.07
C SER A 380 19.43 7.31 -21.26
N TYR A 381 18.26 7.37 -20.63
CA TYR A 381 17.74 6.32 -19.75
C TYR A 381 16.54 5.62 -20.34
N THR A 382 16.45 4.31 -20.11
CA THR A 382 15.24 3.54 -20.42
C THR A 382 14.29 3.54 -19.22
N ILE A 383 13.62 4.67 -18.98
CA ILE A 383 12.64 4.81 -17.90
C ILE A 383 11.40 4.00 -18.26
N VAL A 384 11.10 2.99 -17.44
CA VAL A 384 10.00 2.05 -17.68
C VAL A 384 8.70 2.56 -17.08
N ALA A 385 8.75 3.14 -15.88
CA ALA A 385 7.58 3.70 -15.22
C ALA A 385 7.93 4.92 -14.37
N LYS A 386 6.98 5.84 -14.26
CA LYS A 386 7.05 7.06 -13.44
C LYS A 386 5.97 7.05 -12.38
N TYR A 387 6.15 7.73 -11.26
CA TYR A 387 5.08 7.89 -10.26
C TYR A 387 3.88 8.63 -10.85
N GLY A 388 2.66 8.34 -10.36
CA GLY A 388 1.42 8.88 -10.90
C GLY A 388 1.36 10.41 -10.91
N TYR A 389 1.97 11.05 -9.91
CA TYR A 389 2.24 12.48 -9.89
C TYR A 389 3.73 12.73 -9.61
N ASN A 390 4.25 13.85 -10.10
CA ASN A 390 5.66 14.26 -9.94
C ASN A 390 5.95 14.87 -8.57
N GLU A 391 4.94 15.41 -7.88
CA GLU A 391 5.09 16.01 -6.55
C GLU A 391 4.92 14.99 -5.42
N TYR A 392 5.52 15.30 -4.27
CA TYR A 392 5.36 14.54 -3.03
C TYR A 392 3.91 14.63 -2.50
N PRO A 393 3.34 13.55 -1.93
CA PRO A 393 3.96 12.27 -1.63
C PRO A 393 3.83 11.19 -2.72
N SER A 394 3.10 11.44 -3.82
CA SER A 394 2.95 10.43 -4.88
C SER A 394 4.30 10.01 -5.47
N ASN A 395 5.19 10.98 -5.73
CA ASN A 395 6.64 10.75 -5.82
C ASN A 395 7.25 10.84 -4.41
N PRO A 396 7.54 9.70 -3.75
CA PRO A 396 7.87 9.70 -2.33
C PRO A 396 9.32 10.11 -2.06
N ASN A 397 10.19 10.08 -3.07
CA ASN A 397 11.64 10.21 -2.89
C ASN A 397 12.23 11.41 -3.65
N GLY A 398 11.49 12.00 -4.58
CA GLY A 398 11.96 13.11 -5.42
C GLY A 398 12.95 12.66 -6.48
N SER A 399 12.79 11.45 -7.01
CA SER A 399 13.62 10.90 -8.09
C SER A 399 13.66 11.79 -9.33
N ASP A 400 14.83 11.85 -9.96
CA ASP A 400 15.01 12.54 -11.23
C ASP A 400 14.04 11.98 -12.29
N TYR A 401 13.47 12.87 -13.10
CA TYR A 401 12.47 12.57 -14.14
C TYR A 401 11.20 11.87 -13.65
N ASN A 402 10.93 11.92 -12.34
CA ASN A 402 9.85 11.20 -11.68
C ASN A 402 9.97 9.66 -11.80
N THR A 403 11.20 9.17 -11.94
CA THR A 403 11.50 7.75 -12.20
C THR A 403 11.09 6.85 -11.03
N ALA A 404 10.33 5.81 -11.32
CA ALA A 404 10.01 4.74 -10.37
C ALA A 404 10.66 3.39 -10.77
N MET A 405 10.80 3.16 -12.08
CA MET A 405 11.35 1.94 -12.66
C MET A 405 12.26 2.26 -13.84
N LEU A 406 13.37 1.55 -13.95
CA LEU A 406 14.40 1.75 -14.96
C LEU A 406 14.87 0.38 -15.45
N CYS A 407 15.23 0.26 -16.73
CA CYS A 407 15.93 -0.93 -17.23
C CYS A 407 17.21 -0.57 -17.97
N ASP A 408 18.05 -1.59 -18.18
CA ASP A 408 19.21 -1.47 -19.06
C ASP A 408 18.79 -1.27 -20.52
N LYS A 409 19.74 -0.92 -21.38
CA LYS A 409 19.47 -0.71 -22.82
C LYS A 409 18.84 -1.91 -23.53
N THR A 410 19.11 -3.14 -23.06
CA THR A 410 18.57 -4.35 -23.69
C THR A 410 17.15 -4.66 -23.24
N GLY A 411 16.68 -4.04 -22.15
CA GLY A 411 15.38 -4.28 -21.54
C GLY A 411 15.32 -5.55 -20.69
N ARG A 412 16.43 -6.28 -20.50
CA ARG A 412 16.50 -7.57 -19.79
C ARG A 412 16.68 -7.42 -18.28
N HIS A 413 17.28 -6.32 -17.85
CA HIS A 413 17.66 -6.09 -16.46
C HIS A 413 16.84 -4.91 -15.93
N LEU A 414 15.79 -5.24 -15.17
CA LEU A 414 14.87 -4.30 -14.57
C LEU A 414 15.33 -3.93 -13.15
N VAL A 415 15.19 -2.66 -12.79
CA VAL A 415 15.25 -2.21 -11.41
C VAL A 415 14.03 -1.36 -11.07
N THR A 416 13.52 -1.53 -9.87
CA THR A 416 12.33 -0.83 -9.40
C THR A 416 12.42 -0.55 -7.90
N MET A 417 12.06 0.67 -7.50
CA MET A 417 11.92 1.00 -6.08
C MET A 417 10.57 0.55 -5.50
N PRO A 418 9.44 0.70 -6.24
CA PRO A 418 8.18 0.07 -5.84
C PRO A 418 8.24 -1.45 -5.77
N HIS A 419 7.47 -2.02 -4.84
CA HIS A 419 7.38 -3.46 -4.62
C HIS A 419 6.23 -4.09 -5.42
N ILE A 420 6.45 -4.39 -6.70
CA ILE A 420 5.45 -5.05 -7.56
C ILE A 420 5.07 -6.45 -7.04
N GLU A 421 6.01 -7.13 -6.39
CA GLU A 421 5.86 -8.44 -5.77
C GLU A 421 5.01 -8.41 -4.47
N ARG A 422 4.89 -7.24 -3.83
CA ARG A 422 3.95 -7.01 -2.70
C ARG A 422 2.56 -6.57 -3.17
N SER A 423 2.37 -6.38 -4.48
CA SER A 423 1.13 -5.89 -5.07
C SER A 423 0.53 -6.92 -6.02
N MET A 424 0.75 -8.22 -5.77
CA MET A 424 0.41 -9.31 -6.71
C MET A 424 -1.04 -9.74 -6.68
N PHE A 425 -1.76 -9.47 -5.59
CA PHE A 425 -3.15 -9.87 -5.42
C PHE A 425 -4.03 -8.65 -5.14
N GLN A 426 -5.31 -8.74 -5.52
CA GLN A 426 -6.30 -7.71 -5.23
C GLN A 426 -6.32 -7.33 -3.74
N TRP A 427 -6.30 -8.32 -2.85
CA TRP A 427 -6.28 -8.11 -1.38
C TRP A 427 -4.95 -7.56 -0.84
N ASN A 428 -3.90 -7.43 -1.67
CA ASN A 428 -2.70 -6.72 -1.26
C ASN A 428 -2.80 -5.21 -1.46
N TRP A 429 -3.68 -4.73 -2.35
CA TRP A 429 -3.77 -3.31 -2.68
C TRP A 429 -4.59 -2.58 -1.61
N ALA A 430 -4.10 -1.42 -1.14
CA ALA A 430 -4.84 -0.61 -0.16
C ALA A 430 -6.13 -0.02 -0.76
N ASN A 431 -6.16 0.18 -2.08
CA ASN A 431 -7.31 0.58 -2.85
C ASN A 431 -7.31 -0.18 -4.18
N TYR A 432 -8.48 -0.70 -4.58
CA TYR A 432 -8.65 -1.48 -5.81
C TYR A 432 -9.91 -1.01 -6.52
N PRO A 433 -9.97 -1.03 -7.88
CA PRO A 433 -11.17 -0.62 -8.59
C PRO A 433 -12.42 -1.41 -8.16
N GLU A 434 -13.51 -0.70 -7.94
CA GLU A 434 -14.79 -1.28 -7.52
C GLU A 434 -15.33 -2.30 -8.53
N GLY A 435 -16.02 -3.32 -8.02
CA GLY A 435 -16.70 -4.35 -8.83
C GLY A 435 -15.78 -5.41 -9.44
N ARG A 436 -14.45 -5.28 -9.30
CA ARG A 436 -13.49 -6.30 -9.77
C ARG A 436 -13.39 -7.47 -8.79
N LYS A 437 -13.22 -8.66 -9.34
CA LYS A 437 -13.01 -9.93 -8.62
C LYS A 437 -11.83 -10.66 -9.24
N ASP A 438 -10.67 -10.04 -9.16
CA ASP A 438 -9.45 -10.57 -9.75
C ASP A 438 -8.74 -11.50 -8.76
N GLU A 439 -8.28 -12.65 -9.24
CA GLU A 439 -7.48 -13.59 -8.48
C GLU A 439 -6.04 -13.06 -8.29
N VAL A 440 -5.57 -12.21 -9.21
CA VAL A 440 -4.23 -11.57 -9.21
C VAL A 440 -4.34 -10.15 -9.74
N SER A 441 -3.32 -9.33 -9.52
CA SER A 441 -3.19 -8.01 -10.15
C SER A 441 -2.38 -8.09 -11.46
N PRO A 442 -2.35 -7.01 -12.27
CA PRO A 442 -1.54 -6.96 -13.48
C PRO A 442 -0.03 -7.11 -13.24
N TRP A 443 0.46 -6.90 -12.01
CA TRP A 443 1.89 -7.02 -11.69
C TRP A 443 2.44 -8.45 -11.88
N LEU A 444 1.60 -9.48 -11.80
CA LEU A 444 2.03 -10.85 -12.09
C LEU A 444 2.46 -11.04 -13.55
N GLU A 445 1.89 -10.24 -14.47
CA GLU A 445 2.23 -10.30 -15.89
C GLU A 445 3.73 -10.03 -16.11
N ALA A 446 4.36 -9.20 -15.27
CA ALA A 446 5.78 -8.90 -15.36
C ALA A 446 6.66 -10.16 -15.28
N PHE A 447 6.34 -11.05 -14.34
CA PHE A 447 7.05 -12.30 -14.12
C PHE A 447 6.67 -13.36 -15.18
N ILE A 448 5.41 -13.37 -15.62
CA ILE A 448 4.96 -14.24 -16.73
C ILE A 448 5.70 -13.88 -18.02
N ASN A 449 5.89 -12.59 -18.30
CA ASN A 449 6.61 -12.11 -19.47
C ASN A 449 8.08 -12.52 -19.43
N ALA A 450 8.73 -12.44 -18.25
CA ALA A 450 10.07 -12.96 -18.07
C ALA A 450 10.18 -14.44 -18.49
N ARG A 451 9.26 -15.29 -18.01
CA ARG A 451 9.23 -16.72 -18.40
C ARG A 451 9.02 -16.88 -19.90
N LYS A 452 7.99 -16.24 -20.46
CA LYS A 452 7.64 -16.36 -21.89
C LYS A 452 8.76 -15.91 -22.81
N TRP A 453 9.57 -14.93 -22.40
CA TRP A 453 10.73 -14.50 -23.17
C TRP A 453 11.86 -15.52 -23.11
N LEU A 454 12.15 -16.05 -21.91
CA LEU A 454 13.17 -17.08 -21.71
C LEU A 454 12.85 -18.40 -22.43
N GLU A 455 11.58 -18.77 -22.58
CA GLU A 455 11.17 -19.95 -23.36
C GLU A 455 11.43 -19.84 -24.86
N LYS A 456 11.65 -18.62 -25.36
CA LYS A 456 11.95 -18.35 -26.78
C LYS A 456 13.46 -18.22 -27.04
N LYS A 457 14.28 -18.23 -26.00
CA LYS A 457 15.74 -18.26 -26.07
C LYS A 457 16.21 -19.70 -26.02
#